data_AF-A0A836CA05-F1
#
_entry.id   AF-A0A836CA05-F1
#
_cell.length_a   1.000
_cell.length_b   1.000
_cell.length_c   1.000
_cell.angle_alpha   90.00
_cell.angle_beta   90.00
_cell.angle_gamma   90.00
#
_symmetry.space_group_name_H-M   'P 1'
#
loop_
_entity.id
_entity.type
_entity.pdbx_description
1 polymer ?
#
loop_
_entity_poly.entity_id
_entity_poly.type
_entity_poly.pdbx_seq_one_letter_code
_entity_poly.pdbx_strand_id
1 'polypeptide(L)'
;MCCRRGGARPAAFAALFVLYLTVVRAGGPFLSFQWDTLLLETGALAALYAPGAYPPTRLLLRFLFFKLMLMAGMVKLQSNCPTWSALTATQYHYATQCLPTALAWWAHQLPPLLHKATVAATLVIEIPAAFLLIAPLAPVRRVGVVLQLLLQVSIALTGNYTFFNLLTALLCVPAWERDSYKINDDDQPQVEGHRTGQRHRSRRLERLLAFGTAAALSMCAIFMFEVSDTSLDSNAQQQQQQQPWWQRSELRLAHTSAQYDAVMARVLPTTMCAVMLWLLVSVTVEVVRAKGATAKLTAAIRGAVAHGLFALSTFQFQTMSRAPAALYHNPLLQSLHRRLSPWNLTSSYGLFRSMTGVGSGGVVARPEVVMSGSMDGQEWTEIDFKFKPGGVGIAPLQVAPYQPRLDWQMWFVALASYGHHPWVLSLVHKLHHGCGNAIALLDESRYPFKGAPPAYIKADLYQYDFTRVNTSWAAATLHSPPQQAIICSDGVGSSDGSGDGGADAGCVPRGQWWYRRHVKQYFPPLEKDNASLLQFLQHNGLPSGGCVPLATDTCGKLRVDVGTVFGGKHERATVAGAAICNAVAAVRNEGIRGWCTVMGVCMVLARLRAMMLRAKGRVSSGAGKAKTE
;
A
#
# COMPACT_ATOMS: atom_id res chain seq x y z
N MET A 1 -16.44 -28.50 17.26
CA MET A 1 -17.00 -28.34 18.61
C MET A 1 -16.51 -27.11 19.40
N CYS A 2 -15.36 -26.47 19.12
CA CYS A 2 -14.91 -25.23 19.81
C CYS A 2 -15.61 -23.91 19.41
N CYS A 3 -16.55 -23.92 18.45
CA CYS A 3 -17.13 -22.70 17.88
C CYS A 3 -18.29 -22.06 18.68
N ARG A 4 -18.66 -22.59 19.86
CA ARG A 4 -19.87 -22.17 20.61
C ARG A 4 -19.64 -21.29 21.84
N ARG A 5 -18.40 -21.07 22.30
CA ARG A 5 -18.10 -20.12 23.40
C ARG A 5 -17.63 -18.79 22.83
N GLY A 6 -18.47 -17.75 22.90
CA GLY A 6 -18.24 -16.43 22.29
C GLY A 6 -16.97 -15.69 22.74
N GLY A 7 -16.35 -16.08 23.86
CA GLY A 7 -15.11 -15.47 24.38
C GLY A 7 -13.81 -15.95 23.71
N ALA A 8 -13.81 -17.09 22.99
CA ALA A 8 -12.60 -17.64 22.39
C ALA A 8 -12.12 -16.83 21.15
N ARG A 9 -13.03 -16.12 20.47
CA ARG A 9 -12.70 -15.38 19.24
C ARG A 9 -11.95 -14.06 19.51
N PRO A 10 -12.39 -13.21 20.45
CA PRO A 10 -11.69 -11.95 20.74
C PRO A 10 -10.29 -12.18 21.32
N ALA A 11 -10.13 -13.17 22.20
CA ALA A 11 -8.83 -13.53 22.77
C ALA A 11 -7.84 -13.99 21.68
N ALA A 12 -8.31 -14.76 20.68
CA ALA A 12 -7.48 -15.16 19.55
C ALA A 12 -7.01 -13.94 18.71
N PHE A 13 -7.90 -13.00 18.39
CA PHE A 13 -7.51 -11.78 17.67
C PHE A 13 -6.56 -10.89 18.47
N ALA A 14 -6.77 -10.77 19.79
CA ALA A 14 -5.86 -10.04 20.67
C ALA A 14 -4.47 -10.71 20.74
N ALA A 15 -4.42 -12.04 20.84
CA ALA A 15 -3.16 -12.79 20.80
C ALA A 15 -2.43 -12.61 19.47
N LEU A 16 -3.14 -12.71 18.34
CA LEU A 16 -2.57 -12.47 17.01
C LEU A 16 -2.03 -11.03 16.86
N PHE A 17 -2.76 -10.04 17.38
CA PHE A 17 -2.31 -8.66 17.40
C PHE A 17 -1.01 -8.49 18.19
N VAL A 18 -0.92 -9.05 19.41
CA VAL A 18 0.29 -8.98 20.23
C VAL A 18 1.46 -9.71 19.56
N LEU A 19 1.24 -10.90 19.01
CA LEU A 19 2.27 -11.65 18.29
C LEU A 19 2.80 -10.87 17.08
N TYR A 20 1.92 -10.29 16.27
CA TYR A 20 2.33 -9.48 15.13
C TYR A 20 3.04 -8.20 15.56
N LEU A 21 2.59 -7.55 16.64
CA LEU A 21 3.25 -6.39 17.20
C LEU A 21 4.68 -6.73 17.64
N THR A 22 4.89 -7.88 18.30
CA THR A 22 6.23 -8.34 18.67
C THR A 22 7.12 -8.53 17.43
N VAL A 23 6.59 -9.14 16.37
CA VAL A 23 7.31 -9.31 15.10
C VAL A 23 7.66 -7.95 14.48
N VAL A 24 6.71 -7.02 14.42
CA VAL A 24 6.93 -5.65 13.90
C VAL A 24 8.02 -4.92 14.68
N ARG A 25 8.00 -5.04 16.02
CA ARG A 25 9.00 -4.41 16.90
C ARG A 25 10.39 -5.04 16.73
N ALA A 26 10.46 -6.35 16.61
CA ALA A 26 11.72 -7.07 16.44
C ALA A 26 12.32 -6.91 15.03
N GLY A 27 11.49 -6.81 13.99
CA GLY A 27 11.95 -6.74 12.61
C GLY A 27 12.44 -5.35 12.17
N GLY A 28 12.27 -4.33 13.00
CA GLY A 28 12.80 -2.98 12.80
C GLY A 28 12.47 -2.43 11.39
N PRO A 29 13.46 -1.95 10.62
CA PRO A 29 13.20 -1.34 9.32
C PRO A 29 12.51 -2.30 8.34
N PHE A 30 12.75 -3.61 8.45
CA PHE A 30 12.15 -4.58 7.53
C PHE A 30 10.66 -4.82 7.77
N LEU A 31 10.09 -4.32 8.87
CA LEU A 31 8.76 -4.74 9.37
C LEU A 31 7.87 -3.59 9.86
N SER A 32 8.17 -2.35 9.44
CA SER A 32 7.46 -1.15 9.83
C SER A 32 6.79 -0.41 8.66
N PHE A 33 6.36 -1.14 7.63
CA PHE A 33 5.72 -0.54 6.45
C PHE A 33 4.25 -0.21 6.71
N GLN A 34 3.62 0.57 5.82
CA GLN A 34 2.22 0.99 6.01
C GLN A 34 1.23 -0.17 6.06
N TRP A 35 1.49 -1.30 5.40
CA TRP A 35 0.64 -2.48 5.53
C TRP A 35 0.84 -3.21 6.86
N ASP A 36 2.04 -3.16 7.44
CA ASP A 36 2.31 -3.71 8.77
C ASP A 36 1.53 -2.92 9.83
N THR A 37 1.56 -1.58 9.75
CA THR A 37 0.80 -0.71 10.66
C THR A 37 -0.70 -0.77 10.44
N LEU A 38 -1.17 -0.86 9.19
CA LEU A 38 -2.59 -1.08 8.87
C LEU A 38 -3.09 -2.42 9.39
N LEU A 39 -2.28 -3.48 9.33
CA LEU A 39 -2.65 -4.79 9.85
C LEU A 39 -2.79 -4.78 11.38
N LEU A 40 -1.91 -4.07 12.08
CA LEU A 40 -2.01 -3.88 13.54
C LEU A 40 -3.30 -3.13 13.91
N GLU A 41 -3.58 -2.00 13.26
CA GLU A 41 -4.79 -1.21 13.54
C GLU A 41 -6.07 -2.00 13.19
N THR A 42 -6.08 -2.72 12.05
CA THR A 42 -7.18 -3.59 11.66
C THR A 42 -7.36 -4.76 12.63
N GLY A 43 -6.27 -5.36 13.10
CA GLY A 43 -6.27 -6.47 14.05
C GLY A 43 -6.82 -6.08 15.42
N ALA A 44 -6.44 -4.91 15.92
CA ALA A 44 -6.99 -4.34 17.15
C ALA A 44 -8.51 -4.11 17.06
N LEU A 45 -8.98 -3.53 15.95
CA LEU A 45 -10.42 -3.35 15.70
C LEU A 45 -11.14 -4.69 15.49
N ALA A 46 -10.52 -5.67 14.86
CA ALA A 46 -11.09 -7.00 14.66
C ALA A 46 -11.33 -7.72 16.00
N ALA A 47 -10.43 -7.57 16.97
CA ALA A 47 -10.62 -8.11 18.33
C ALA A 47 -11.87 -7.52 19.01
N LEU A 48 -12.13 -6.22 18.81
CA LEU A 48 -13.35 -5.55 19.31
C LEU A 48 -14.60 -5.94 18.51
N TYR A 49 -14.46 -6.31 17.23
CA TYR A 49 -15.56 -6.65 16.34
C TYR A 49 -16.05 -8.10 16.49
N ALA A 50 -15.12 -9.04 16.73
CA ALA A 50 -15.37 -10.48 16.79
C ALA A 50 -16.49 -10.95 17.75
N PRO A 51 -16.73 -10.35 18.93
CA PRO A 51 -17.86 -10.69 19.77
C PRO A 51 -19.15 -10.12 19.17
N GLY A 52 -19.81 -10.92 18.31
CA GLY A 52 -21.17 -10.66 17.84
C GLY A 52 -21.34 -9.60 16.75
N ALA A 53 -20.27 -9.21 16.04
CA ALA A 53 -20.32 -8.20 14.97
C ALA A 53 -20.88 -6.84 15.44
N TYR A 54 -20.31 -6.32 16.53
CA TYR A 54 -20.77 -5.10 17.21
C TYR A 54 -20.81 -3.87 16.29
N PRO A 55 -21.99 -3.27 16.07
CA PRO A 55 -22.17 -2.19 15.10
C PRO A 55 -21.24 -0.97 15.30
N PRO A 56 -20.98 -0.49 16.53
CA PRO A 56 -20.04 0.60 16.76
C PRO A 56 -18.62 0.29 16.23
N THR A 57 -18.11 -0.94 16.41
CA THR A 57 -16.80 -1.31 15.86
C THR A 57 -16.83 -1.45 14.33
N ARG A 58 -17.97 -1.83 13.74
CA ARG A 58 -18.12 -1.80 12.27
C ARG A 58 -17.94 -0.38 11.74
N LEU A 59 -18.49 0.62 12.42
CA LEU A 59 -18.29 2.02 12.06
C LEU A 59 -16.81 2.42 12.17
N LEU A 60 -16.10 1.97 13.20
CA LEU A 60 -14.65 2.22 13.31
C LEU A 60 -13.85 1.60 12.17
N LEU A 61 -14.21 0.40 11.71
CA LEU A 61 -13.56 -0.22 10.55
C LEU A 61 -13.82 0.58 9.25
N ARG A 62 -15.04 1.12 9.08
CA ARG A 62 -15.34 2.04 7.98
C ARG A 62 -14.54 3.34 8.09
N PHE A 63 -14.42 3.86 9.31
CA PHE A 63 -13.66 5.07 9.59
C PHE A 63 -12.16 4.86 9.33
N LEU A 64 -11.60 3.70 9.71
CA LEU A 64 -10.23 3.32 9.36
C LEU A 64 -10.03 3.32 7.85
N PHE A 65 -10.97 2.75 7.09
CA PHE A 65 -10.89 2.73 5.64
C PHE A 65 -10.98 4.13 5.03
N PHE A 66 -11.94 4.94 5.50
CA PHE A 66 -12.03 6.36 5.15
C PHE A 66 -10.73 7.09 5.44
N LYS A 67 -10.15 6.92 6.63
CA LYS A 67 -8.90 7.53 7.04
C LYS A 67 -7.77 7.12 6.11
N LEU A 68 -7.60 5.83 5.84
CA LEU A 68 -6.59 5.31 4.93
C LEU A 68 -6.65 6.01 3.57
N MET A 69 -7.82 6.02 2.92
CA MET A 69 -7.99 6.57 1.58
C MET A 69 -7.83 8.09 1.54
N LEU A 70 -8.51 8.78 2.46
CA LEU A 70 -8.47 10.24 2.52
C LEU A 70 -7.05 10.74 2.79
N MET A 71 -6.35 10.12 3.74
CA MET A 71 -4.98 10.48 4.06
C MET A 71 -4.03 10.20 2.88
N ALA A 72 -4.20 9.08 2.18
CA ALA A 72 -3.43 8.77 0.99
C ALA A 72 -3.62 9.80 -0.14
N GLY A 73 -4.83 10.33 -0.33
CA GLY A 73 -5.11 11.37 -1.32
C GLY A 73 -4.64 12.76 -0.90
N MET A 74 -4.91 13.17 0.34
CA MET A 74 -4.58 14.51 0.84
C MET A 74 -3.09 14.80 0.80
N VAL A 75 -2.23 13.83 1.14
CA VAL A 75 -0.78 14.05 1.07
C VAL A 75 -0.31 14.38 -0.34
N LYS A 76 -0.99 13.89 -1.38
CA LYS A 76 -0.62 14.17 -2.78
C LYS A 76 -0.85 15.64 -3.12
N LEU A 77 -2.00 16.19 -2.71
CA LEU A 77 -2.31 17.63 -2.87
C LEU A 77 -1.38 18.51 -2.03
N GLN A 78 -1.07 18.09 -0.80
CA GLN A 78 -0.27 18.87 0.16
C GLN A 78 1.24 18.82 -0.08
N SER A 79 1.69 17.86 -0.89
CA SER A 79 3.10 17.69 -1.22
C SER A 79 3.70 18.86 -1.99
N ASN A 80 2.87 19.66 -2.67
CA ASN A 80 3.28 20.62 -3.71
C ASN A 80 4.21 20.00 -4.76
N CYS A 81 4.10 18.68 -4.99
CA CYS A 81 4.87 18.01 -6.03
C CYS A 81 4.32 18.40 -7.41
N PRO A 82 5.17 18.92 -8.33
CA PRO A 82 4.72 19.39 -9.64
C PRO A 82 3.97 18.33 -10.46
N THR A 83 4.29 17.05 -10.27
CA THR A 83 3.63 15.97 -11.01
C THR A 83 2.20 15.71 -10.56
N TRP A 84 1.88 15.97 -9.29
CA TRP A 84 0.50 15.85 -8.80
C TRP A 84 -0.36 17.04 -9.25
N SER A 85 0.20 18.26 -9.24
CA SER A 85 -0.52 19.45 -9.72
C SER A 85 -0.75 19.46 -11.23
N ALA A 86 0.21 18.97 -12.01
CA ALA A 86 0.11 18.82 -13.46
C ALA A 86 -0.62 17.54 -13.91
N LEU A 87 -1.06 16.70 -12.97
CA LEU A 87 -1.69 15.38 -13.23
C LEU A 87 -0.82 14.42 -14.05
N THR A 88 0.51 14.56 -14.00
CA THR A 88 1.46 13.71 -14.74
C THR A 88 2.06 12.60 -13.88
N ALA A 89 1.69 12.50 -12.61
CA ALA A 89 2.32 11.58 -11.65
C ALA A 89 2.38 10.11 -12.11
N THR A 90 1.34 9.59 -12.77
CA THR A 90 1.34 8.20 -13.29
C THR A 90 2.24 7.99 -14.50
N GLN A 91 2.68 9.04 -15.20
CA GLN A 91 3.69 8.92 -16.27
C GLN A 91 5.06 8.48 -15.72
N TYR A 92 5.24 8.58 -14.40
CA TYR A 92 6.48 8.26 -13.71
C TYR A 92 6.31 7.14 -12.68
N HIS A 93 5.16 7.11 -12.01
CA HIS A 93 4.88 6.18 -10.92
C HIS A 93 5.11 4.72 -11.33
N TYR A 94 4.70 4.33 -12.55
CA TYR A 94 4.80 2.96 -13.00
C TYR A 94 6.24 2.43 -13.01
N ALA A 95 7.21 3.26 -13.42
CA ALA A 95 8.64 2.90 -13.40
C ALA A 95 9.27 3.08 -12.02
N THR A 96 8.90 4.14 -11.29
CA THR A 96 9.62 4.59 -10.08
C THR A 96 9.11 3.98 -8.76
N GLN A 97 7.94 3.35 -8.75
CA GLN A 97 7.42 2.61 -7.60
C GLN A 97 8.36 1.48 -7.15
N CYS A 98 8.24 1.06 -5.89
CA CYS A 98 9.22 0.17 -5.25
C CYS A 98 9.42 -1.16 -6.00
N LEU A 99 8.34 -1.85 -6.37
CA LEU A 99 8.41 -3.10 -7.13
C LEU A 99 7.31 -3.13 -8.19
N PRO A 100 7.58 -2.67 -9.41
CA PRO A 100 6.60 -2.69 -10.49
C PRO A 100 6.39 -4.10 -11.01
N THR A 101 5.34 -4.26 -11.81
CA THR A 101 5.01 -5.49 -12.54
C THR A 101 5.23 -5.28 -14.03
N ALA A 102 5.24 -6.36 -14.81
CA ALA A 102 5.26 -6.26 -16.27
C ALA A 102 4.07 -5.42 -16.81
N LEU A 103 2.91 -5.44 -16.15
CA LEU A 103 1.77 -4.60 -16.56
C LEU A 103 2.04 -3.11 -16.32
N ALA A 104 2.83 -2.73 -15.31
CA ALA A 104 3.24 -1.34 -15.15
C ALA A 104 4.03 -0.84 -16.36
N TRP A 105 4.89 -1.68 -16.96
CA TRP A 105 5.59 -1.31 -18.20
C TRP A 105 4.60 -1.03 -19.35
N TRP A 106 3.55 -1.85 -19.50
CA TRP A 106 2.50 -1.62 -20.49
C TRP A 106 1.68 -0.36 -20.18
N ALA A 107 1.32 -0.15 -18.92
CA ALA A 107 0.60 1.04 -18.49
C ALA A 107 1.42 2.33 -18.72
N HIS A 108 2.75 2.24 -18.64
CA HIS A 108 3.69 3.33 -18.93
C HIS A 108 3.72 3.74 -20.41
N GLN A 109 3.26 2.88 -21.33
CA GLN A 109 3.21 3.20 -22.76
C GLN A 109 1.97 4.02 -23.15
N LEU A 110 1.01 4.22 -22.23
CA LEU A 110 -0.25 4.88 -22.52
C LEU A 110 -0.04 6.35 -22.92
N PRO A 111 -0.96 6.92 -23.74
CA PRO A 111 -0.90 8.33 -24.11
C PRO A 111 -1.06 9.24 -22.88
N PRO A 112 -0.46 10.45 -22.88
CA PRO A 112 -0.48 11.38 -21.76
C PRO A 112 -1.86 11.72 -21.20
N LEU A 113 -2.89 11.78 -22.06
CA LEU A 113 -4.27 12.05 -21.64
C LEU A 113 -4.80 10.97 -20.69
N LEU A 114 -4.52 9.69 -20.98
CA LEU A 114 -4.95 8.59 -20.12
C LEU A 114 -4.22 8.63 -18.77
N HIS A 115 -2.93 9.00 -18.76
CA HIS A 115 -2.22 9.23 -17.50
C HIS A 115 -2.87 10.34 -16.67
N LYS A 116 -3.16 11.51 -17.27
CA LYS A 116 -3.85 12.60 -16.59
C LYS A 116 -5.22 12.16 -16.05
N ALA A 117 -5.99 11.41 -16.84
CA ALA A 117 -7.28 10.86 -16.41
C ALA A 117 -7.12 9.88 -15.23
N THR A 118 -6.09 9.02 -15.23
CA THR A 118 -5.84 8.10 -14.11
C THR A 118 -5.43 8.82 -12.83
N VAL A 119 -4.63 9.89 -12.92
CA VAL A 119 -4.30 10.73 -11.75
C VAL A 119 -5.56 11.42 -11.21
N ALA A 120 -6.35 12.03 -12.09
CA ALA A 120 -7.61 12.68 -11.71
C ALA A 120 -8.57 11.69 -11.04
N ALA A 121 -8.77 10.51 -11.62
CA ALA A 121 -9.57 9.44 -11.05
C ALA A 121 -9.05 8.99 -9.68
N THR A 122 -7.73 8.84 -9.53
CA THR A 122 -7.10 8.50 -8.25
C THR A 122 -7.45 9.53 -7.17
N LEU A 123 -7.29 10.82 -7.47
CA LEU A 123 -7.61 11.90 -6.51
C LEU A 123 -9.10 11.94 -6.15
N VAL A 124 -10.01 11.74 -7.12
CA VAL A 124 -11.46 11.68 -6.86
C VAL A 124 -11.83 10.48 -5.99
N ILE A 125 -11.22 9.31 -6.24
CA ILE A 125 -11.49 8.09 -5.49
C ILE A 125 -10.92 8.17 -4.06
N GLU A 126 -9.71 8.70 -3.91
CA GLU A 126 -9.05 8.80 -2.61
C GLU A 126 -9.62 9.90 -1.71
N ILE A 127 -10.12 11.01 -2.27
CA ILE A 127 -10.58 12.17 -1.50
C ILE A 127 -12.13 12.22 -1.44
N PRO A 128 -12.88 12.74 -2.45
CA PRO A 128 -14.35 12.74 -2.41
C PRO A 128 -14.99 11.36 -2.14
N ALA A 129 -14.58 10.32 -2.87
CA ALA A 129 -15.24 9.02 -2.77
C ALA A 129 -14.94 8.30 -1.44
N ALA A 130 -13.88 8.69 -0.71
CA ALA A 130 -13.62 8.17 0.63
C ALA A 130 -14.74 8.51 1.61
N PHE A 131 -15.34 9.71 1.53
CA PHE A 131 -16.48 10.11 2.38
C PHE A 131 -17.69 9.20 2.21
N LEU A 132 -17.86 8.59 1.03
CA LEU A 132 -18.94 7.64 0.80
C LEU A 132 -18.82 6.40 1.70
N LEU A 133 -17.62 6.02 2.15
CA LEU A 133 -17.38 4.82 2.97
C LEU A 133 -18.01 4.90 4.36
N ILE A 134 -18.15 6.11 4.89
CA ILE A 134 -18.75 6.40 6.21
C ILE A 134 -20.20 6.86 6.10
N ALA A 135 -20.77 6.90 4.89
CA ALA A 135 -22.14 7.35 4.68
C ALA A 135 -23.16 6.47 5.41
N PRO A 136 -24.28 7.05 5.91
CA PRO A 136 -25.36 6.31 6.56
C PRO A 136 -25.97 5.21 5.70
N LEU A 137 -26.06 5.51 4.41
CA LEU A 137 -26.88 4.80 3.45
C LEU A 137 -26.03 3.74 2.75
N ALA A 138 -26.42 2.47 2.90
CA ALA A 138 -25.72 1.36 2.27
C ALA A 138 -25.57 1.50 0.73
N PRO A 139 -26.56 2.00 -0.04
CA PRO A 139 -26.39 2.20 -1.48
C PRO A 139 -25.26 3.18 -1.82
N VAL A 140 -25.15 4.26 -1.05
CA VAL A 140 -24.09 5.28 -1.20
C VAL A 140 -22.72 4.67 -0.88
N ARG A 141 -22.62 3.94 0.24
CA ARG A 141 -21.36 3.24 0.61
C ARG A 141 -20.90 2.26 -0.45
N ARG A 142 -21.82 1.52 -1.07
CA ARG A 142 -21.49 0.52 -2.11
C ARG A 142 -20.87 1.16 -3.33
N VAL A 143 -21.29 2.36 -3.71
CA VAL A 143 -20.63 3.13 -4.79
C VAL A 143 -19.18 3.40 -4.40
N GLY A 144 -18.94 3.92 -3.19
CA GLY A 144 -17.59 4.11 -2.66
C GLY A 144 -16.76 2.82 -2.67
N VAL A 145 -17.32 1.71 -2.17
CA VAL A 145 -16.65 0.40 -2.17
C VAL A 145 -16.26 -0.06 -3.57
N VAL A 146 -17.14 0.06 -4.56
CA VAL A 146 -16.83 -0.33 -5.95
C VAL A 146 -15.67 0.49 -6.49
N LEU A 147 -15.69 1.81 -6.29
CA LEU A 147 -14.61 2.70 -6.72
C LEU A 147 -13.28 2.34 -6.04
N GLN A 148 -13.29 2.07 -4.74
CA GLN A 148 -12.08 1.65 -4.03
C GLN A 148 -11.57 0.29 -4.50
N LEU A 149 -12.43 -0.70 -4.73
CA LEU A 149 -12.02 -2.01 -5.23
C LEU A 149 -11.40 -1.91 -6.62
N LEU A 150 -11.97 -1.10 -7.51
CA LEU A 150 -11.38 -0.84 -8.82
C LEU A 150 -9.98 -0.24 -8.69
N LEU A 151 -9.81 0.76 -7.81
CA LEU A 151 -8.50 1.35 -7.53
C LEU A 151 -7.51 0.32 -6.97
N GLN A 152 -7.91 -0.50 -5.99
CA GLN A 152 -7.04 -1.52 -5.39
C GLN A 152 -6.62 -2.60 -6.38
N VAL A 153 -7.53 -3.02 -7.28
CA VAL A 153 -7.22 -3.98 -8.35
C VAL A 153 -6.21 -3.38 -9.32
N SER A 154 -6.43 -2.15 -9.79
CA SER A 154 -5.49 -1.46 -10.67
C SER A 154 -4.10 -1.35 -10.05
N ILE A 155 -4.01 -0.93 -8.78
CA ILE A 155 -2.75 -0.83 -8.05
C ILE A 155 -2.06 -2.20 -7.93
N ALA A 156 -2.81 -3.26 -7.58
CA ALA A 156 -2.26 -4.61 -7.41
C ALA A 156 -1.75 -5.22 -8.71
N LEU A 157 -2.36 -4.87 -9.85
CA LEU A 157 -1.96 -5.34 -11.17
C LEU A 157 -0.71 -4.60 -11.67
N THR A 158 -0.53 -3.31 -11.33
CA THR A 158 0.62 -2.52 -11.79
C THR A 158 1.78 -2.48 -10.80
N GLY A 159 1.62 -2.93 -9.55
CA GLY A 159 2.67 -2.88 -8.55
C GLY A 159 2.52 -3.90 -7.44
N ASN A 160 3.65 -4.24 -6.81
CA ASN A 160 3.72 -5.23 -5.73
C ASN A 160 3.72 -4.56 -4.36
N TYR A 161 2.54 -4.53 -3.72
CA TYR A 161 2.31 -3.96 -2.40
C TYR A 161 2.01 -5.01 -1.34
N THR A 162 2.59 -6.21 -1.46
CA THR A 162 2.45 -7.28 -0.46
C THR A 162 0.97 -7.69 -0.29
N PHE A 163 0.47 -7.78 0.94
CA PHE A 163 -0.93 -7.98 1.27
C PHE A 163 -1.73 -6.66 1.43
N PHE A 164 -1.16 -5.49 1.11
CA PHE A 164 -1.83 -4.19 1.31
C PHE A 164 -3.15 -4.10 0.55
N ASN A 165 -3.16 -4.38 -0.75
CA ASN A 165 -4.39 -4.29 -1.56
C ASN A 165 -5.46 -5.28 -1.08
N LEU A 166 -5.05 -6.48 -0.65
CA LEU A 166 -5.96 -7.48 -0.08
C LEU A 166 -6.54 -7.00 1.26
N LEU A 167 -5.72 -6.42 2.12
CA LEU A 167 -6.14 -5.86 3.41
C LEU A 167 -7.11 -4.69 3.21
N THR A 168 -6.84 -3.80 2.27
CA THR A 168 -7.74 -2.71 1.90
C THR A 168 -9.05 -3.22 1.29
N ALA A 169 -9.00 -4.26 0.45
CA ALA A 169 -10.20 -4.92 -0.06
C ALA A 169 -11.03 -5.58 1.06
N LEU A 170 -10.40 -6.13 2.11
CA LEU A 170 -11.10 -6.65 3.29
C LEU A 170 -11.86 -5.55 4.05
N LEU A 171 -11.30 -4.34 4.14
CA LEU A 171 -11.96 -3.19 4.75
C LEU A 171 -13.21 -2.71 3.99
N CYS A 172 -13.42 -3.16 2.75
CA CYS A 172 -14.66 -2.94 2.02
C CYS A 172 -15.85 -3.72 2.61
N VAL A 173 -15.62 -4.84 3.29
CA VAL A 173 -16.69 -5.71 3.82
C VAL A 173 -17.57 -4.98 4.84
N PRO A 174 -17.02 -4.33 5.88
CA PRO A 174 -17.79 -3.48 6.80
C PRO A 174 -18.62 -2.40 6.11
N ALA A 175 -18.12 -1.79 5.03
CA ALA A 175 -18.81 -0.75 4.28
C ALA A 175 -19.92 -1.30 3.37
N TRP A 176 -19.73 -2.50 2.83
CA TRP A 176 -20.71 -3.19 1.96
C TRP A 176 -21.96 -3.67 2.73
N GLU A 177 -21.75 -4.16 3.95
CA GLU A 177 -22.83 -4.67 4.80
C GLU A 177 -23.85 -3.57 5.15
N ARG A 178 -25.14 -3.94 5.14
CA ARG A 178 -26.19 -3.07 5.68
C ARG A 178 -26.07 -3.03 7.20
N ASP A 179 -26.39 -1.88 7.77
CA ASP A 179 -26.54 -1.72 9.23
C ASP A 179 -27.88 -2.33 9.66
N SER A 180 -28.01 -3.63 9.42
CA SER A 180 -29.11 -4.42 9.89
C SER A 180 -28.91 -4.62 11.38
N TYR A 181 -29.43 -3.68 12.17
CA TYR A 181 -29.93 -4.02 13.48
C TYR A 181 -31.01 -5.07 13.24
N LYS A 182 -30.71 -6.35 13.50
CA LYS A 182 -31.73 -7.39 13.44
C LYS A 182 -32.80 -7.00 14.47
N ILE A 183 -33.87 -6.37 14.00
CA ILE A 183 -35.17 -6.54 14.62
C ILE A 183 -35.43 -8.04 14.44
N ASN A 184 -35.66 -8.76 15.55
CA ASN A 184 -36.02 -10.16 15.49
C ASN A 184 -37.34 -10.29 14.73
N ASP A 185 -37.27 -10.40 13.41
CA ASP A 185 -38.39 -10.76 12.51
C ASP A 185 -38.58 -12.29 12.52
N ASP A 186 -38.52 -12.91 13.71
CA ASP A 186 -38.88 -14.33 13.85
C ASP A 186 -40.41 -14.54 13.90
N ASP A 187 -41.23 -13.50 13.74
CA ASP A 187 -42.71 -13.59 13.77
C ASP A 187 -43.46 -12.74 12.72
N GLN A 188 -42.98 -12.62 11.47
CA GLN A 188 -43.81 -12.03 10.40
C GLN A 188 -44.18 -13.03 9.28
N PRO A 189 -45.49 -13.34 9.10
CA PRO A 189 -45.95 -14.28 8.09
C PRO A 189 -45.68 -13.78 6.67
N GLN A 190 -45.35 -14.71 5.77
CA GLN A 190 -44.96 -14.44 4.39
C GLN A 190 -46.17 -13.93 3.56
N VAL A 191 -46.31 -12.61 3.42
CA VAL A 191 -47.23 -12.01 2.44
C VAL A 191 -46.46 -11.69 1.15
N GLU A 192 -46.56 -12.57 0.15
CA GLU A 192 -45.79 -12.46 -1.11
C GLU A 192 -46.18 -11.26 -1.99
N GLY A 193 -47.42 -10.75 -1.88
CA GLY A 193 -47.93 -9.65 -2.71
C GLY A 193 -47.42 -8.24 -2.35
N HIS A 194 -47.15 -7.95 -1.07
CA HIS A 194 -46.61 -6.65 -0.64
C HIS A 194 -45.10 -6.50 -0.89
N ARG A 195 -44.39 -7.62 -1.03
CA ARG A 195 -42.93 -7.63 -1.24
C ARG A 195 -42.51 -7.12 -2.61
N THR A 196 -43.33 -7.27 -3.66
CA THR A 196 -42.98 -6.83 -5.03
C THR A 196 -42.98 -5.30 -5.16
N GLY A 197 -44.03 -4.62 -4.66
CA GLY A 197 -44.14 -3.16 -4.65
C GLY A 197 -43.09 -2.49 -3.74
N GLN A 198 -42.86 -3.03 -2.55
CA GLN A 198 -41.84 -2.53 -1.62
C GLN A 198 -40.42 -2.72 -2.16
N ARG A 199 -40.16 -3.84 -2.85
CA ARG A 199 -38.88 -4.11 -3.54
C ARG A 199 -38.67 -3.20 -4.75
N HIS A 200 -39.74 -2.84 -5.47
CA HIS A 200 -39.68 -1.88 -6.57
C HIS A 200 -39.41 -0.45 -6.09
N ARG A 201 -40.08 -0.01 -5.01
CA ARG A 201 -39.84 1.31 -4.38
C ARG A 201 -38.44 1.43 -3.80
N SER A 202 -37.94 0.36 -3.16
CA SER A 202 -36.55 0.27 -2.69
C SER A 202 -35.53 0.37 -3.83
N ARG A 203 -35.76 -0.30 -4.97
CA ARG A 203 -34.88 -0.21 -6.15
C ARG A 203 -34.87 1.18 -6.78
N ARG A 204 -36.02 1.87 -6.84
CA ARG A 204 -36.08 3.26 -7.32
C ARG A 204 -35.26 4.19 -6.43
N LEU A 205 -35.40 4.08 -5.11
CA LEU A 205 -34.60 4.86 -4.16
C LEU A 205 -33.11 4.55 -4.29
N GLU A 206 -32.72 3.29 -4.43
CA GLU A 206 -31.31 2.91 -4.64
C GLU A 206 -30.74 3.54 -5.92
N ARG A 207 -31.50 3.58 -7.02
CA ARG A 207 -31.08 4.25 -8.27
C ARG A 207 -30.97 5.76 -8.13
N LEU A 208 -31.94 6.40 -7.47
CA LEU A 208 -31.90 7.84 -7.22
C LEU A 208 -30.70 8.23 -6.37
N LEU A 209 -30.41 7.47 -5.31
CA LEU A 209 -29.22 7.68 -4.49
C LEU A 209 -27.93 7.46 -5.29
N ALA A 210 -27.87 6.44 -6.15
CA ALA A 210 -26.71 6.21 -7.02
C ALA A 210 -26.49 7.39 -8.00
N PHE A 211 -27.57 7.89 -8.61
CA PHE A 211 -27.49 9.07 -9.49
C PHE A 211 -27.05 10.31 -8.72
N GLY A 212 -27.64 10.57 -7.54
CA GLY A 212 -27.24 11.67 -6.66
C GLY A 212 -25.77 11.58 -6.24
N THR A 213 -25.26 10.38 -5.94
CA THR A 213 -23.84 10.19 -5.62
C THR A 213 -22.94 10.43 -6.83
N ALA A 214 -23.35 9.98 -8.02
CA ALA A 214 -22.60 10.24 -9.24
C ALA A 214 -22.54 11.75 -9.54
N ALA A 215 -23.67 12.45 -9.43
CA ALA A 215 -23.73 13.90 -9.59
C ALA A 215 -22.84 14.63 -8.57
N ALA A 216 -22.87 14.23 -7.30
CA ALA A 216 -22.00 14.81 -6.28
C ALA A 216 -20.51 14.59 -6.56
N LEU A 217 -20.11 13.38 -6.97
CA LEU A 217 -18.72 13.11 -7.37
C LEU A 217 -18.33 13.90 -8.62
N SER A 218 -19.22 14.05 -9.61
CA SER A 218 -18.98 14.90 -10.78
C SER A 218 -18.80 16.36 -10.39
N MET A 219 -19.61 16.89 -9.47
CA MET A 219 -19.44 18.25 -8.96
C MET A 219 -18.10 18.43 -8.23
N CYS A 220 -17.68 17.44 -7.44
CA CYS A 220 -16.35 17.47 -6.83
C CYS A 220 -15.24 17.43 -7.88
N ALA A 221 -15.38 16.62 -8.94
CA ALA A 221 -14.40 16.56 -10.02
C ALA A 221 -14.30 17.91 -10.77
N ILE A 222 -15.44 18.54 -11.07
CA ILE A 222 -15.49 19.87 -11.69
C ILE A 222 -14.84 20.93 -10.79
N PHE A 223 -15.05 20.85 -9.47
CA PHE A 223 -14.37 21.73 -8.52
C PHE A 223 -12.86 21.49 -8.44
N MET A 224 -12.42 20.23 -8.59
CA MET A 224 -11.01 19.87 -8.43
C MET A 224 -10.16 20.15 -9.68
N PHE A 225 -10.75 20.09 -10.87
CA PHE A 225 -10.00 20.15 -12.12
C PHE A 225 -10.51 21.25 -13.04
N GLU A 226 -9.57 21.97 -13.63
CA GLU A 226 -9.83 22.94 -14.69
C GLU A 226 -9.22 22.42 -15.99
N VAL A 227 -9.86 22.77 -17.10
CA VAL A 227 -9.33 22.56 -18.45
C VAL A 227 -8.91 23.92 -18.96
N SER A 228 -7.60 24.17 -18.99
CA SER A 228 -7.05 25.36 -19.64
C SER A 228 -6.67 25.03 -21.08
N ASP A 229 -7.21 25.78 -22.03
CA ASP A 229 -6.69 25.82 -23.40
C ASP A 229 -5.55 26.84 -23.44
N THR A 230 -4.33 26.36 -23.70
CA THR A 230 -3.12 27.18 -23.87
C THR A 230 -3.14 28.04 -25.15
N SER A 231 -4.28 28.12 -25.86
CA SER A 231 -4.44 28.90 -27.09
C SER A 231 -4.47 30.41 -26.89
N LEU A 232 -4.41 30.92 -25.66
CA LEU A 232 -4.48 32.35 -25.34
C LEU A 232 -3.12 33.02 -25.08
N ASP A 233 -2.01 32.26 -25.03
CA ASP A 233 -0.66 32.82 -24.93
C ASP A 233 -0.04 32.98 -26.33
N SER A 234 -0.01 34.21 -26.82
CA SER A 234 0.38 34.58 -28.20
C SER A 234 1.82 34.23 -28.58
N ASN A 235 2.70 33.92 -27.64
CA ASN A 235 4.13 33.67 -27.90
C ASN A 235 4.52 32.19 -28.05
N ALA A 236 3.63 31.24 -27.71
CA ALA A 236 3.88 29.79 -27.85
C ALA A 236 3.31 29.18 -29.17
N GLN A 237 2.66 30.00 -30.00
CA GLN A 237 1.82 29.55 -31.11
C GLN A 237 2.56 28.84 -32.25
N GLN A 238 3.83 29.17 -32.53
CA GLN A 238 4.48 28.67 -33.75
C GLN A 238 4.96 27.21 -33.71
N GLN A 239 5.19 26.63 -32.52
CA GLN A 239 5.63 25.22 -32.40
C GLN A 239 4.52 24.26 -31.94
N GLN A 240 3.47 24.75 -31.28
CA GLN A 240 2.39 23.92 -30.72
C GLN A 240 1.15 23.75 -31.62
N GLN A 241 1.03 24.51 -32.71
CA GLN A 241 -0.13 24.47 -33.61
C GLN A 241 -0.33 23.15 -34.38
N GLN A 242 0.70 22.31 -34.50
CA GLN A 242 0.62 21.02 -35.22
C GLN A 242 0.17 19.84 -34.34
N GLN A 243 -0.03 20.02 -33.02
CA GLN A 243 -0.41 18.91 -32.14
C GLN A 243 -1.94 18.76 -32.01
N PRO A 244 -2.48 17.52 -32.02
CA PRO A 244 -3.90 17.27 -31.80
C PRO A 244 -4.44 17.89 -30.49
N TRP A 245 -5.74 18.17 -30.44
CA TRP A 245 -6.37 18.94 -29.35
C TRP A 245 -6.17 18.32 -27.95
N TRP A 246 -6.03 17.00 -27.85
CA TRP A 246 -5.76 16.31 -26.58
C TRP A 246 -4.32 16.48 -26.07
N GLN A 247 -3.40 16.92 -26.92
CA GLN A 247 -2.05 17.36 -26.53
C GLN A 247 -2.01 18.86 -26.20
N ARG A 248 -3.00 19.64 -26.67
CA ARG A 248 -3.13 21.09 -26.42
C ARG A 248 -3.87 21.42 -25.13
N SER A 249 -4.88 20.63 -24.77
CA SER A 249 -5.68 20.85 -23.57
C SER A 249 -4.91 20.41 -22.31
N GLU A 250 -4.68 21.36 -21.39
CA GLU A 250 -4.01 21.09 -20.13
C GLU A 250 -5.03 20.91 -19.01
N LEU A 251 -5.40 19.66 -18.77
CA LEU A 251 -6.09 19.30 -17.52
C LEU A 251 -5.14 19.49 -16.33
N ARG A 252 -5.53 20.32 -15.36
CA ARG A 252 -4.73 20.66 -14.16
C ARG A 252 -5.63 20.75 -12.93
N LEU A 253 -5.03 20.83 -11.75
CA LEU A 253 -5.77 21.15 -10.52
C LEU A 253 -6.26 22.61 -10.57
N ALA A 254 -7.55 22.83 -10.32
CA ALA A 254 -8.17 24.16 -10.34
C ALA A 254 -7.79 25.06 -9.15
N HIS A 255 -7.23 24.47 -8.09
CA HIS A 255 -6.97 25.16 -6.84
C HIS A 255 -5.59 24.83 -6.28
N THR A 256 -5.05 25.75 -5.49
CA THR A 256 -3.79 25.58 -4.76
C THR A 256 -3.94 24.65 -3.56
N SER A 257 -2.82 24.08 -3.08
CA SER A 257 -2.81 23.28 -1.85
C SER A 257 -3.42 24.01 -0.65
N ALA A 258 -3.20 25.33 -0.52
CA ALA A 258 -3.74 26.12 0.58
C ALA A 258 -5.27 26.24 0.54
N GLN A 259 -5.85 26.34 -0.66
CA GLN A 259 -7.31 26.38 -0.83
C GLN A 259 -7.93 25.02 -0.50
N TYR A 260 -7.34 23.91 -0.94
CA TYR A 260 -7.79 22.57 -0.55
C TYR A 260 -7.72 22.37 0.97
N ASP A 261 -6.64 22.82 1.62
CA ASP A 261 -6.50 22.80 3.07
C ASP A 261 -7.61 23.60 3.75
N ALA A 262 -7.97 24.77 3.22
CA ALA A 262 -9.06 25.60 3.74
C ALA A 262 -10.46 24.96 3.59
N VAL A 263 -10.69 24.19 2.54
CA VAL A 263 -11.92 23.39 2.40
C VAL A 263 -11.93 22.26 3.43
N MET A 264 -10.84 21.50 3.53
CA MET A 264 -10.71 20.39 4.48
C MET A 264 -10.76 20.84 5.94
N ALA A 265 -10.31 22.06 6.24
CA ALA A 265 -10.46 22.70 7.54
C ALA A 265 -11.91 22.76 8.04
N ARG A 266 -12.87 22.87 7.12
CA ARG A 266 -14.30 22.95 7.42
C ARG A 266 -14.96 21.58 7.36
N VAL A 267 -14.59 20.77 6.37
CA VAL A 267 -15.19 19.45 6.11
C VAL A 267 -14.76 18.39 7.13
N LEU A 268 -13.49 18.37 7.55
CA LEU A 268 -13.01 17.33 8.45
C LEU A 268 -13.63 17.41 9.85
N PRO A 269 -13.64 18.58 10.54
CA PRO A 269 -14.27 18.67 11.86
C PRO A 269 -15.75 18.31 11.85
N THR A 270 -16.50 18.79 10.86
CA THR A 270 -17.92 18.49 10.71
C THR A 270 -18.16 17.00 10.49
N THR A 271 -17.34 16.36 9.66
CA THR A 271 -17.35 14.90 9.45
C THR A 271 -17.01 14.14 10.74
N MET A 272 -15.97 14.55 11.48
CA MET A 272 -15.60 13.90 12.74
C MET A 272 -16.71 14.01 13.78
N CYS A 273 -17.34 15.18 13.92
CA CYS A 273 -18.49 15.37 14.82
C CYS A 273 -19.69 14.50 14.42
N ALA A 274 -19.99 14.41 13.13
CA ALA A 274 -21.08 13.56 12.64
C ALA A 274 -20.82 12.07 12.90
N VAL A 275 -19.60 11.58 12.68
CA VAL A 275 -19.22 10.19 12.98
C VAL A 275 -19.19 9.93 14.49
N MET A 276 -18.73 10.89 15.30
CA MET A 276 -18.77 10.80 16.77
C MET A 276 -20.21 10.70 17.29
N LEU A 277 -21.11 11.54 16.79
CA LEU A 277 -22.53 11.48 17.14
C LEU A 277 -23.16 10.15 16.71
N TRP A 278 -22.84 9.67 15.50
CA TRP A 278 -23.29 8.37 15.04
C TRP A 278 -22.82 7.25 15.97
N LEU A 279 -21.54 7.28 16.35
CA LEU A 279 -20.93 6.30 17.23
C LEU A 279 -21.62 6.31 18.59
N LEU A 280 -21.88 7.49 19.15
CA LEU A 280 -22.61 7.68 20.40
C LEU A 280 -24.00 7.05 20.34
N VAL A 281 -24.79 7.39 19.32
CA VAL A 281 -26.13 6.83 19.11
C VAL A 281 -26.06 5.30 18.98
N SER A 282 -25.10 4.78 18.22
CA SER A 282 -24.95 3.34 18.01
C SER A 282 -24.60 2.60 19.29
N VAL A 283 -23.73 3.17 20.13
CA VAL A 283 -23.39 2.61 21.45
C VAL A 283 -24.61 2.65 22.37
N THR A 284 -25.32 3.77 22.43
CA THR A 284 -26.53 3.91 23.26
C THR A 284 -27.59 2.88 22.88
N VAL A 285 -27.84 2.67 21.58
CA VAL A 285 -28.78 1.66 21.09
C VAL A 285 -28.37 0.24 21.53
N GLU A 286 -27.09 -0.08 21.45
CA GLU A 286 -26.58 -1.41 21.87
C GLU A 286 -26.67 -1.60 23.39
N VAL A 287 -26.37 -0.58 24.19
CA VAL A 287 -26.51 -0.62 25.65
C VAL A 287 -27.99 -0.79 26.05
N VAL A 288 -28.89 -0.06 25.42
CA VAL A 288 -30.34 -0.16 25.70
C VAL A 288 -30.89 -1.53 25.33
N ARG A 289 -30.43 -2.13 24.22
CA ARG A 289 -30.88 -3.45 23.76
C ARG A 289 -30.28 -4.63 24.52
N ALA A 290 -29.13 -4.43 25.17
CA ALA A 290 -28.48 -5.49 25.92
C ALA A 290 -29.37 -5.97 27.08
N LYS A 291 -29.60 -7.29 27.12
CA LYS A 291 -30.42 -7.94 28.15
C LYS A 291 -29.56 -8.31 29.36
N GLY A 292 -29.92 -7.80 30.53
CA GLY A 292 -29.21 -8.05 31.80
C GLY A 292 -28.05 -7.09 32.05
N ALA A 293 -27.68 -6.93 33.33
CA ALA A 293 -26.68 -5.95 33.77
C ALA A 293 -25.28 -6.21 33.18
N THR A 294 -24.86 -7.47 33.09
CA THR A 294 -23.55 -7.87 32.55
C THR A 294 -23.41 -7.54 31.07
N ALA A 295 -24.45 -7.79 30.27
CA ALA A 295 -24.46 -7.46 28.85
C ALA A 295 -24.46 -5.95 28.63
N LYS A 296 -25.22 -5.19 29.43
CA LYS A 296 -25.22 -3.72 29.41
C LYS A 296 -23.84 -3.14 29.73
N LEU A 297 -23.21 -3.62 30.80
CA LEU A 297 -21.87 -3.22 31.18
C LEU A 297 -20.85 -3.55 30.09
N THR A 298 -20.94 -4.75 29.50
CA THR A 298 -20.06 -5.16 28.40
C THR A 298 -20.23 -4.27 27.16
N ALA A 299 -21.46 -3.95 26.77
CA ALA A 299 -21.74 -3.03 25.67
C ALA A 299 -21.20 -1.62 25.97
N ALA A 300 -21.39 -1.12 27.19
CA ALA A 300 -20.90 0.18 27.62
C ALA A 300 -19.36 0.26 27.59
N ILE A 301 -18.66 -0.74 28.12
CA ILE A 301 -17.19 -0.81 28.09
C ILE A 301 -16.67 -0.84 26.65
N ARG A 302 -17.24 -1.71 25.79
CA ARG A 302 -16.86 -1.78 24.37
C ARG A 302 -17.14 -0.46 23.64
N GLY A 303 -18.26 0.19 23.97
CA GLY A 303 -18.61 1.50 23.45
C GLY A 303 -17.62 2.58 23.89
N ALA A 304 -17.21 2.61 25.16
CA ALA A 304 -16.22 3.54 25.68
C ALA A 304 -14.85 3.35 25.00
N VAL A 305 -14.40 2.10 24.85
CA VAL A 305 -13.17 1.77 24.11
C VAL A 305 -13.28 2.23 22.65
N ALA A 306 -14.42 2.00 22.01
CA ALA A 306 -14.65 2.43 20.62
C ALA A 306 -14.57 3.96 20.46
N HIS A 307 -15.15 4.73 21.39
CA HIS A 307 -15.04 6.19 21.41
C HIS A 307 -13.60 6.66 21.66
N GLY A 308 -12.89 6.01 22.59
CA GLY A 308 -11.48 6.31 22.86
C GLY A 308 -10.60 6.09 21.63
N LEU A 309 -10.77 4.97 20.92
CA LEU A 309 -10.06 4.69 19.68
C LEU A 309 -10.42 5.66 18.56
N PHE A 310 -11.70 6.02 18.42
CA PHE A 310 -12.12 7.03 17.46
C PHE A 310 -11.44 8.37 17.73
N ALA A 311 -11.50 8.87 18.97
CA ALA A 311 -10.85 10.12 19.38
C ALA A 311 -9.33 10.08 19.16
N LEU A 312 -8.65 8.97 19.49
CA LEU A 312 -7.23 8.80 19.20
C LEU A 312 -6.92 8.75 17.70
N SER A 313 -7.87 8.31 16.88
CA SER A 313 -7.70 8.26 15.44
C SER A 313 -7.94 9.62 14.78
N THR A 314 -8.78 10.49 15.35
CA THR A 314 -8.94 11.86 14.84
C THR A 314 -7.68 12.69 15.05
N PHE A 315 -6.87 12.36 16.07
CA PHE A 315 -5.54 12.96 16.28
C PHE A 315 -4.61 12.82 15.07
N GLN A 316 -4.78 11.81 14.23
CA GLN A 316 -3.92 11.62 13.05
C GLN A 316 -4.15 12.70 11.97
N PHE A 317 -5.31 13.35 11.97
CA PHE A 317 -5.62 14.41 11.00
C PHE A 317 -4.98 15.77 11.34
N GLN A 318 -4.43 15.91 12.55
CA GLN A 318 -3.76 17.13 13.01
C GLN A 318 -2.52 17.46 12.20
N THR A 319 -1.79 16.42 11.81
CA THR A 319 -0.60 16.56 10.98
C THR A 319 -0.94 16.79 9.50
N MET A 320 -2.22 16.68 9.13
CA MET A 320 -2.68 16.86 7.75
C MET A 320 -3.26 18.24 7.50
N SER A 321 -4.20 18.75 8.31
CA SER A 321 -4.73 20.09 8.06
C SER A 321 -3.84 21.17 8.68
N ARG A 322 -3.31 22.10 7.88
CA ARG A 322 -2.67 23.34 8.37
C ARG A 322 -3.66 24.31 9.05
N ALA A 323 -4.94 23.94 9.16
CA ALA A 323 -6.06 24.75 9.66
C ALA A 323 -6.48 24.35 11.10
N PRO A 324 -7.15 25.26 11.85
CA PRO A 324 -6.69 25.72 13.15
C PRO A 324 -6.63 24.61 14.20
N ALA A 325 -5.48 24.56 14.87
CA ALA A 325 -5.12 23.67 15.95
C ALA A 325 -6.16 23.57 17.09
N ALA A 326 -7.11 24.50 17.22
CA ALA A 326 -8.01 24.61 18.37
C ALA A 326 -8.88 23.37 18.67
N LEU A 327 -9.39 22.65 17.66
CA LEU A 327 -10.19 21.42 17.87
C LEU A 327 -9.35 20.18 18.21
N TYR A 328 -8.05 20.27 17.97
CA TYR A 328 -7.13 19.15 17.90
C TYR A 328 -6.02 19.23 18.96
N HIS A 329 -5.69 20.44 19.42
CA HIS A 329 -4.69 20.70 20.44
C HIS A 329 -5.24 20.39 21.84
N ASN A 330 -5.73 19.17 22.02
CA ASN A 330 -6.13 18.65 23.32
C ASN A 330 -4.89 17.97 23.96
N PRO A 331 -4.32 18.55 25.04
CA PRO A 331 -3.10 18.03 25.65
C PRO A 331 -3.27 16.61 26.23
N LEU A 332 -4.48 16.27 26.68
CA LEU A 332 -4.80 14.92 27.16
C LEU A 332 -4.78 13.92 26.01
N LEU A 333 -5.38 14.27 24.86
CA LEU A 333 -5.37 13.41 23.67
C LEU A 333 -3.94 13.22 23.13
N GLN A 334 -3.13 14.28 23.13
CA GLN A 334 -1.72 14.21 22.73
C GLN A 334 -0.89 13.34 23.68
N SER A 335 -1.12 13.45 24.99
CA SER A 335 -0.47 12.60 25.99
C SER A 335 -0.84 11.12 25.82
N LEU A 336 -2.14 10.84 25.64
CA LEU A 336 -2.62 9.48 25.37
C LEU A 336 -2.07 8.92 24.07
N HIS A 337 -2.07 9.71 22.99
CA HIS A 337 -1.51 9.27 21.71
C HIS A 337 -0.02 8.93 21.83
N ARG A 338 0.79 9.77 22.51
CA ARG A 338 2.22 9.47 22.74
C ARG A 338 2.44 8.19 23.55
N ARG A 339 1.61 7.93 24.57
CA ARG A 339 1.69 6.71 25.39
C ARG A 339 1.25 5.45 24.62
N LEU A 340 0.31 5.60 23.70
CA LEU A 340 -0.29 4.48 22.95
C LEU A 340 0.33 4.27 21.57
N SER A 341 1.17 5.18 21.07
CA SER A 341 1.86 5.04 19.78
C SER A 341 2.71 3.77 19.66
N PRO A 342 3.35 3.22 20.73
CA PRO A 342 4.07 1.95 20.64
C PRO A 342 3.19 0.74 20.33
N TRP A 343 1.87 0.90 20.43
CA TRP A 343 0.90 -0.17 20.16
C TRP A 343 0.34 -0.12 18.74
N ASN A 344 0.64 0.93 17.96
CA ASN A 344 0.11 1.12 16.60
C ASN A 344 -1.42 0.98 16.52
N LEU A 345 -2.13 1.37 17.60
CA LEU A 345 -3.60 1.33 17.65
C LEU A 345 -4.25 2.35 16.71
N THR A 346 -3.55 3.45 16.45
CA THR A 346 -3.91 4.45 15.45
C THR A 346 -2.67 4.91 14.71
N SER A 347 -2.72 4.91 13.38
CA SER A 347 -1.60 5.29 12.52
C SER A 347 -2.03 6.35 11.49
N SER A 348 -1.04 7.08 10.96
CA SER A 348 -1.18 7.95 9.80
C SER A 348 -0.79 7.22 8.51
N TYR A 349 -1.38 7.63 7.39
CA TYR A 349 -1.15 7.03 6.08
C TYR A 349 -0.79 8.11 5.06
N GLY A 350 -0.01 7.76 4.03
CA GLY A 350 0.49 8.78 3.09
C GLY A 350 1.63 8.32 2.18
N LEU A 351 1.47 7.16 1.53
CA LEU A 351 2.42 6.70 0.51
C LEU A 351 2.39 7.61 -0.72
N PHE A 352 3.54 7.73 -1.39
CA PHE A 352 3.70 8.46 -2.66
C PHE A 352 3.31 9.94 -2.61
N ARG A 353 3.63 10.60 -1.49
CA ARG A 353 3.48 12.05 -1.33
C ARG A 353 4.14 12.81 -2.48
N SER A 354 5.38 12.46 -2.82
CA SER A 354 6.08 12.94 -4.02
C SER A 354 6.49 11.76 -4.90
N MET A 355 6.55 11.99 -6.21
CA MET A 355 7.07 10.98 -7.12
C MET A 355 8.59 10.85 -6.96
N THR A 356 9.05 9.62 -6.78
CA THR A 356 10.46 9.32 -6.64
C THR A 356 11.21 9.71 -7.90
N GLY A 357 12.35 10.36 -7.74
CA GLY A 357 13.16 10.83 -8.85
C GLY A 357 12.78 12.20 -9.39
N VAL A 358 11.71 12.86 -8.92
CA VAL A 358 11.41 14.24 -9.32
C VAL A 358 12.33 15.22 -8.58
N GLY A 359 13.42 15.64 -9.23
CA GLY A 359 14.32 16.71 -8.77
C GLY A 359 14.09 18.06 -9.47
N SER A 360 14.83 19.11 -9.06
CA SER A 360 14.72 20.48 -9.58
C SER A 360 14.93 20.63 -11.10
N GLY A 361 15.43 19.59 -11.77
CA GLY A 361 15.67 19.56 -13.22
C GLY A 361 14.65 18.73 -14.02
N GLY A 362 13.54 18.27 -13.42
CA GLY A 362 12.45 17.58 -14.14
C GLY A 362 12.77 16.17 -14.66
N VAL A 363 14.00 15.68 -14.55
CA VAL A 363 14.38 14.31 -14.94
C VAL A 363 13.88 13.34 -13.89
N VAL A 364 12.89 12.53 -14.24
CA VAL A 364 12.33 11.51 -13.35
C VAL A 364 12.91 10.15 -13.68
N ALA A 365 13.90 9.73 -12.91
CA ALA A 365 14.47 8.40 -13.02
C ALA A 365 14.54 7.74 -11.65
N ARG A 366 14.27 6.43 -11.64
CA ARG A 366 14.30 5.59 -10.44
C ARG A 366 15.76 5.38 -10.00
N PRO A 367 16.19 5.87 -8.84
CA PRO A 367 17.51 5.53 -8.34
C PRO A 367 17.55 4.05 -7.91
N GLU A 368 18.59 3.34 -8.27
CA GLU A 368 18.80 1.94 -7.91
C GLU A 368 20.26 1.68 -7.57
N VAL A 369 20.47 1.05 -6.41
CA VAL A 369 21.80 0.57 -6.01
C VAL A 369 22.02 -0.82 -6.61
N VAL A 370 23.11 -0.96 -7.35
CA VAL A 370 23.58 -2.23 -7.92
C VAL A 370 24.85 -2.61 -7.18
N MET A 371 24.85 -3.79 -6.55
CA MET A 371 26.03 -4.32 -5.87
C MET A 371 26.79 -5.22 -6.82
N SER A 372 28.12 -5.16 -6.79
CA SER A 372 28.98 -6.03 -7.57
C SER A 372 30.05 -6.64 -6.69
N GLY A 373 30.34 -7.92 -6.90
CA GLY A 373 31.44 -8.63 -6.26
C GLY A 373 32.60 -8.84 -7.22
N SER A 374 33.79 -9.06 -6.66
CA SER A 374 35.01 -9.39 -7.40
C SER A 374 35.93 -10.29 -6.56
N MET A 375 36.73 -11.11 -7.24
CA MET A 375 37.77 -11.94 -6.62
C MET A 375 39.12 -11.23 -6.58
N ASP A 376 39.38 -10.31 -7.51
CA ASP A 376 40.68 -9.67 -7.75
C ASP A 376 40.65 -8.13 -7.64
N GLY A 377 39.45 -7.55 -7.51
CA GLY A 377 39.22 -6.10 -7.48
C GLY A 377 39.19 -5.45 -8.87
N GLN A 378 39.38 -6.21 -9.95
CA GLN A 378 39.43 -5.72 -11.34
C GLN A 378 38.18 -6.15 -12.12
N GLU A 379 37.85 -7.44 -12.11
CA GLU A 379 36.66 -7.96 -12.77
C GLU A 379 35.46 -7.94 -11.83
N TRP A 380 34.41 -7.21 -12.20
CA TRP A 380 33.24 -7.00 -11.36
C TRP A 380 32.01 -7.66 -11.94
N THR A 381 31.37 -8.53 -11.15
CA THR A 381 30.11 -9.19 -11.53
C THR A 381 28.98 -8.71 -10.63
N GLU A 382 27.85 -8.31 -11.24
CA GLU A 382 26.66 -7.83 -10.51
C GLU A 382 26.03 -8.95 -9.67
N ILE A 383 25.56 -8.57 -8.49
CA ILE A 383 24.84 -9.45 -7.56
C ILE A 383 23.35 -9.13 -7.66
N ASP A 384 22.59 -10.04 -8.27
CA ASP A 384 21.16 -9.87 -8.49
C ASP A 384 20.31 -10.11 -7.23
N PHE A 385 19.27 -9.30 -7.08
CA PHE A 385 18.20 -9.51 -6.10
C PHE A 385 17.04 -10.27 -6.74
N LYS A 386 16.15 -10.84 -5.92
CA LYS A 386 15.09 -11.73 -6.39
C LYS A 386 14.03 -11.04 -7.24
N PHE A 387 13.62 -9.83 -6.86
CA PHE A 387 12.43 -9.18 -7.42
C PHE A 387 12.63 -7.70 -7.76
N LYS A 388 13.59 -7.03 -7.12
CA LYS A 388 13.95 -5.65 -7.46
C LYS A 388 14.52 -5.60 -8.89
N PRO A 389 14.40 -4.46 -9.62
CA PRO A 389 15.07 -4.29 -10.91
C PRO A 389 16.58 -4.53 -10.82
N GLY A 390 17.08 -5.34 -11.74
CA GLY A 390 18.50 -5.67 -11.91
C GLY A 390 18.85 -5.61 -13.39
N GLY A 391 19.16 -6.74 -14.01
CA GLY A 391 19.42 -6.83 -15.45
C GLY A 391 18.34 -6.17 -16.31
N VAL A 392 18.76 -5.36 -17.30
CA VAL A 392 17.86 -4.52 -18.13
C VAL A 392 16.91 -5.31 -19.03
N GLY A 393 17.28 -6.55 -19.38
CA GLY A 393 16.45 -7.48 -20.16
C GLY A 393 15.40 -8.24 -19.33
N ILE A 394 15.36 -8.05 -18.00
CA ILE A 394 14.51 -8.84 -17.11
C ILE A 394 13.18 -8.11 -16.88
N ALA A 395 12.09 -8.81 -17.22
CA ALA A 395 10.73 -8.32 -16.98
C ALA A 395 10.44 -8.24 -15.47
N PRO A 396 9.77 -7.17 -14.99
CA PRO A 396 9.33 -7.10 -13.60
C PRO A 396 8.25 -8.16 -13.30
N LEU A 397 8.36 -8.82 -12.15
CA LEU A 397 7.48 -9.95 -11.78
C LEU A 397 6.25 -9.52 -10.98
N GLN A 398 5.18 -10.32 -11.05
CA GLN A 398 4.08 -10.28 -10.08
C GLN A 398 4.43 -11.16 -8.88
N VAL A 399 4.54 -10.54 -7.71
CA VAL A 399 5.06 -11.14 -6.47
C VAL A 399 4.02 -11.10 -5.35
N ALA A 400 3.20 -10.04 -5.30
CA ALA A 400 2.12 -9.94 -4.33
C ALA A 400 1.21 -11.19 -4.40
N PRO A 401 0.84 -11.80 -3.26
CA PRO A 401 0.87 -11.23 -1.90
C PRO A 401 2.17 -11.42 -1.11
N TYR A 402 3.19 -12.07 -1.68
CA TYR A 402 4.49 -12.21 -1.01
C TYR A 402 5.15 -10.84 -0.80
N GLN A 403 5.88 -10.70 0.32
CA GLN A 403 6.62 -9.49 0.65
C GLN A 403 8.14 -9.71 0.59
N PRO A 404 8.80 -9.30 -0.49
CA PRO A 404 10.26 -9.28 -0.54
C PRO A 404 10.82 -8.09 0.24
N ARG A 405 10.97 -8.27 1.57
CA ARG A 405 11.36 -7.20 2.51
C ARG A 405 12.73 -6.58 2.19
N LEU A 406 13.71 -7.39 1.74
CA LEU A 406 15.03 -6.90 1.36
C LEU A 406 14.97 -6.03 0.10
N ASP A 407 14.34 -6.52 -0.97
CA ASP A 407 14.16 -5.80 -2.23
C ASP A 407 13.44 -4.47 -2.03
N TRP A 408 12.39 -4.46 -1.20
CA TRP A 408 11.66 -3.23 -0.86
C TRP A 408 12.53 -2.25 -0.06
N GLN A 409 13.38 -2.75 0.85
CA GLN A 409 14.31 -1.91 1.61
C GLN A 409 15.41 -1.32 0.74
N MET A 410 15.91 -2.06 -0.26
CA MET A 410 16.91 -1.53 -1.21
C MET A 410 16.39 -0.33 -2.01
N TRP A 411 15.09 -0.24 -2.24
CA TRP A 411 14.49 0.95 -2.86
C TRP A 411 14.69 2.21 -2.00
N PHE A 412 14.58 2.11 -0.66
CA PHE A 412 14.87 3.24 0.24
C PHE A 412 16.36 3.55 0.31
N VAL A 413 17.21 2.52 0.29
CA VAL A 413 18.67 2.68 0.28
C VAL A 413 19.11 3.59 -0.86
N ALA A 414 18.53 3.41 -2.04
CA ALA A 414 18.86 4.23 -3.21
C ALA A 414 18.48 5.73 -3.07
N LEU A 415 17.62 6.09 -2.12
CA LEU A 415 17.17 7.48 -1.88
C LEU A 415 18.05 8.23 -0.88
N ALA A 416 18.92 7.54 -0.16
CA ALA A 416 19.79 8.11 0.87
C ALA A 416 21.23 7.61 0.71
N SER A 417 22.14 8.10 1.55
CA SER A 417 23.48 7.50 1.67
C SER A 417 23.42 6.21 2.50
N TYR A 418 24.37 5.30 2.28
CA TYR A 418 24.43 4.02 2.99
C TYR A 418 24.57 4.18 4.51
N GLY A 419 25.04 5.33 5.00
CA GLY A 419 25.09 5.65 6.43
C GLY A 419 23.72 5.71 7.12
N HIS A 420 22.65 6.02 6.37
CA HIS A 420 21.28 5.99 6.92
C HIS A 420 20.69 4.57 7.01
N HIS A 421 21.34 3.60 6.37
CA HIS A 421 20.90 2.21 6.30
C HIS A 421 22.07 1.26 6.64
N PRO A 422 22.55 1.26 7.90
CA PRO A 422 23.77 0.54 8.29
C PRO A 422 23.67 -0.98 8.07
N TRP A 423 22.46 -1.54 8.00
CA TRP A 423 22.21 -2.94 7.68
C TRP A 423 22.73 -3.34 6.29
N VAL A 424 22.88 -2.40 5.34
CA VAL A 424 23.44 -2.67 4.00
C VAL A 424 24.89 -3.13 4.12
N LEU A 425 25.68 -2.48 4.98
CA LEU A 425 27.06 -2.88 5.22
C LEU A 425 27.16 -4.20 6.01
N SER A 426 26.16 -4.52 6.84
CA SER A 426 26.06 -5.86 7.44
C SER A 426 25.75 -6.94 6.39
N LEU A 427 24.92 -6.63 5.39
CA LEU A 427 24.69 -7.52 4.26
C LEU A 427 26.00 -7.77 3.49
N VAL A 428 26.73 -6.71 3.14
CA VAL A 428 28.05 -6.81 2.48
C VAL A 428 29.01 -7.69 3.27
N HIS A 429 29.15 -7.43 4.57
CA HIS A 429 30.00 -8.24 5.45
C HIS A 429 29.61 -9.73 5.45
N LYS A 430 28.32 -10.06 5.47
CA LYS A 430 27.85 -11.46 5.40
C LYS A 430 28.10 -12.11 4.04
N LEU A 431 28.04 -11.36 2.95
CA LEU A 431 28.35 -11.87 1.61
C LEU A 431 29.83 -12.21 1.46
N HIS A 432 30.75 -11.38 2.00
CA HIS A 432 32.18 -11.70 2.07
C HIS A 432 32.50 -12.98 2.84
N HIS A 433 31.62 -13.36 3.79
CA HIS A 433 31.77 -14.58 4.57
C HIS A 433 31.04 -15.77 3.96
N GLY A 434 30.35 -15.60 2.83
CA GLY A 434 29.62 -16.69 2.16
C GLY A 434 28.40 -17.18 2.96
N CYS A 435 27.77 -16.31 3.75
CA CYS A 435 26.71 -16.75 4.65
C CYS A 435 25.44 -17.12 3.90
N GLY A 436 25.09 -18.41 3.90
CA GLY A 436 23.94 -18.95 3.17
C GLY A 436 22.61 -18.28 3.51
N ASN A 437 22.40 -17.83 4.76
CA ASN A 437 21.20 -17.09 5.15
C ASN A 437 21.08 -15.70 4.52
N ALA A 438 22.20 -15.03 4.22
CA ALA A 438 22.24 -13.75 3.51
C ALA A 438 22.10 -13.97 2.00
N ILE A 439 22.81 -14.97 1.46
CA ILE A 439 22.73 -15.35 0.04
C ILE A 439 21.29 -15.79 -0.32
N ALA A 440 20.60 -16.50 0.58
CA ALA A 440 19.22 -16.91 0.40
C ALA A 440 18.20 -15.74 0.31
N LEU A 441 18.60 -14.51 0.63
CA LEU A 441 17.79 -13.32 0.40
C LEU A 441 17.95 -12.74 -1.02
N LEU A 442 19.01 -13.13 -1.74
CA LEU A 442 19.36 -12.71 -3.10
C LEU A 442 18.84 -13.72 -4.14
N ASP A 443 19.02 -13.43 -5.43
CA ASP A 443 18.69 -14.40 -6.48
C ASP A 443 19.74 -15.53 -6.53
N GLU A 444 19.50 -16.59 -5.75
CA GLU A 444 20.36 -17.77 -5.69
C GLU A 444 20.55 -18.45 -7.05
N SER A 445 19.60 -18.33 -7.98
CA SER A 445 19.72 -18.97 -9.29
C SER A 445 20.84 -18.33 -10.11
N ARG A 446 20.97 -17.00 -10.03
CA ARG A 446 21.96 -16.19 -10.76
C ARG A 446 23.14 -15.74 -9.90
N TYR A 447 23.22 -16.14 -8.63
CA TYR A 447 24.31 -15.74 -7.75
C TYR A 447 25.67 -16.25 -8.27
N PRO A 448 26.63 -15.36 -8.60
CA PRO A 448 27.86 -15.76 -9.30
C PRO A 448 28.92 -16.38 -8.37
N PHE A 449 28.85 -16.13 -7.06
CA PHE A 449 29.89 -16.51 -6.09
C PHE A 449 29.55 -17.80 -5.31
N LYS A 450 29.00 -18.82 -5.99
CA LYS A 450 28.62 -20.10 -5.37
C LYS A 450 29.82 -20.96 -4.95
N GLY A 451 30.92 -20.88 -5.69
CA GLY A 451 32.13 -21.67 -5.44
C GLY A 451 33.03 -21.09 -4.35
N ALA A 452 33.16 -19.76 -4.30
CA ALA A 452 33.91 -19.04 -3.28
C ALA A 452 33.29 -17.64 -3.07
N PRO A 453 33.24 -17.12 -1.84
CA PRO A 453 32.71 -15.79 -1.57
C PRO A 453 33.61 -14.70 -2.19
N PRO A 454 33.03 -13.54 -2.59
CA PRO A 454 33.80 -12.47 -3.20
C PRO A 454 34.78 -11.84 -2.20
N ALA A 455 36.00 -11.57 -2.64
CA ALA A 455 37.02 -10.87 -1.84
C ALA A 455 36.71 -9.38 -1.71
N TYR A 456 36.13 -8.79 -2.76
CA TYR A 456 35.77 -7.38 -2.85
C TYR A 456 34.28 -7.21 -3.18
N ILE A 457 33.61 -6.26 -2.53
CA ILE A 457 32.24 -5.87 -2.87
C ILE A 457 32.16 -4.35 -2.95
N LYS A 458 31.60 -3.84 -4.05
CA LYS A 458 31.30 -2.42 -4.23
C LYS A 458 29.81 -2.23 -4.54
N ALA A 459 29.36 -1.00 -4.54
CA ALA A 459 28.06 -0.67 -5.11
C ALA A 459 28.10 0.64 -5.88
N ASP A 460 27.33 0.67 -6.96
CA ASP A 460 27.16 1.82 -7.84
C ASP A 460 25.68 2.23 -7.86
N LEU A 461 25.44 3.53 -7.99
CA LEU A 461 24.11 4.11 -8.10
C LEU A 461 23.78 4.36 -9.57
N TYR A 462 22.66 3.82 -10.00
CA TYR A 462 22.12 3.98 -11.34
C TYR A 462 20.77 4.69 -11.30
N GLN A 463 20.40 5.28 -12.44
CA GLN A 463 19.07 5.76 -12.74
C GLN A 463 18.42 4.81 -13.74
N TYR A 464 17.34 4.15 -13.32
CA TYR A 464 16.53 3.26 -14.15
C TYR A 464 15.27 3.98 -14.64
N ASP A 465 14.84 3.63 -15.84
CA ASP A 465 13.53 3.98 -16.37
C ASP A 465 13.03 2.83 -17.26
N PHE A 466 11.73 2.78 -17.50
CA PHE A 466 11.19 1.84 -18.47
C PHE A 466 11.56 2.25 -19.89
N THR A 467 11.81 1.23 -20.72
CA THR A 467 11.88 1.41 -22.17
C THR A 467 10.52 1.86 -22.72
N ARG A 468 10.53 2.57 -23.84
CA ARG A 468 9.32 3.11 -24.48
C ARG A 468 9.19 2.60 -25.91
N VAL A 469 7.97 2.28 -26.31
CA VAL A 469 7.65 2.00 -27.71
C VAL A 469 7.76 3.30 -28.50
N ASN A 470 8.23 3.22 -29.75
CA ASN A 470 8.33 4.37 -30.64
C ASN A 470 6.94 4.90 -31.02
N THR A 471 6.42 5.82 -30.22
CA THR A 471 5.16 6.52 -30.44
C THR A 471 5.41 8.02 -30.47
N SER A 472 4.51 8.78 -31.12
CA SER A 472 4.64 10.24 -31.23
C SER A 472 4.67 10.93 -29.87
N TRP A 473 3.95 10.40 -28.87
CA TRP A 473 3.97 10.96 -27.51
C TRP A 473 5.20 10.53 -26.71
N ALA A 474 5.71 9.31 -26.90
CA ALA A 474 6.96 8.89 -26.26
C ALA A 474 8.13 9.77 -26.73
N ALA A 475 8.19 10.06 -28.03
CA ALA A 475 9.15 10.99 -28.62
C ALA A 475 8.98 12.43 -28.08
N ALA A 476 7.74 12.89 -27.91
CA ALA A 476 7.44 14.24 -27.42
C ALA A 476 7.70 14.45 -25.91
N THR A 477 7.67 13.39 -25.10
CA THR A 477 7.86 13.46 -23.63
C THR A 477 9.34 13.56 -23.24
N LEU A 478 10.25 13.16 -24.13
CA LEU A 478 11.70 13.23 -23.92
C LEU A 478 12.22 14.61 -24.38
N HIS A 479 12.12 15.62 -23.52
CA HIS A 479 12.71 16.94 -23.79
C HIS A 479 14.25 16.90 -23.71
N SER A 480 14.92 16.61 -24.83
CA SER A 480 16.39 16.68 -25.01
C SER A 480 17.22 15.73 -24.10
N PRO A 481 18.46 15.38 -24.46
CA PRO A 481 18.84 13.98 -24.62
C PRO A 481 18.87 13.20 -23.29
N PRO A 482 18.48 11.91 -23.34
CA PRO A 482 18.60 11.13 -24.57
C PRO A 482 17.29 10.48 -25.04
N GLN A 483 17.15 10.42 -26.36
CA GLN A 483 16.27 9.49 -27.08
C GLN A 483 16.54 7.99 -26.74
N GLN A 484 17.53 7.70 -25.88
CA GLN A 484 18.08 6.38 -25.50
C GLN A 484 17.16 5.47 -24.68
N ALA A 485 15.88 5.78 -24.48
CA ALA A 485 14.93 4.83 -23.89
C ALA A 485 13.93 4.28 -24.90
N ILE A 486 13.94 4.75 -26.15
CA ILE A 486 13.04 4.29 -27.22
C ILE A 486 13.54 2.95 -27.77
N ILE A 487 12.66 1.97 -27.97
CA ILE A 487 13.00 0.68 -28.55
C ILE A 487 13.14 0.79 -30.08
N CYS A 488 14.20 0.20 -30.64
CA CYS A 488 14.43 0.20 -32.09
C CYS A 488 13.34 -0.60 -32.87
N SER A 489 12.94 -0.11 -34.06
CA SER A 489 12.06 -0.84 -35.00
C SER A 489 12.80 -2.00 -35.67
N ASP A 490 12.08 -3.08 -36.04
CA ASP A 490 12.69 -4.17 -36.81
C ASP A 490 13.07 -3.66 -38.19
N GLY A 491 14.34 -3.77 -38.53
CA GLY A 491 14.86 -3.53 -39.88
C GLY A 491 16.10 -2.66 -39.90
N VAL A 492 17.26 -3.21 -39.51
CA VAL A 492 18.47 -3.36 -40.35
C VAL A 492 19.34 -4.43 -39.69
N GLY A 493 19.05 -5.68 -40.03
CA GLY A 493 20.10 -6.68 -40.16
C GLY A 493 20.48 -6.72 -41.63
N SER A 494 21.43 -5.91 -42.05
CA SER A 494 22.18 -6.14 -43.28
C SER A 494 23.65 -6.01 -42.94
N SER A 495 24.29 -7.17 -42.81
CA SER A 495 25.67 -7.35 -43.24
C SER A 495 25.91 -6.58 -44.53
N ASP A 496 26.75 -5.55 -44.47
CA ASP A 496 27.83 -5.34 -45.45
C ASP A 496 28.78 -4.28 -44.93
N GLY A 497 30.07 -4.62 -44.92
CA GLY A 497 31.15 -3.74 -44.52
C GLY A 497 31.46 -2.73 -45.61
N SER A 498 31.21 -1.46 -45.35
CA SER A 498 31.95 -0.31 -45.87
C SER A 498 31.31 0.96 -45.31
N GLY A 499 32.14 1.81 -44.69
CA GLY A 499 31.68 2.97 -43.94
C GLY A 499 30.93 4.01 -44.77
N ASP A 500 29.85 4.52 -44.20
CA ASP A 500 29.72 5.94 -43.86
C ASP A 500 28.72 6.09 -42.71
N GLY A 501 29.02 6.94 -41.74
CA GLY A 501 28.33 7.01 -40.45
C GLY A 501 26.92 7.58 -40.53
N GLY A 502 25.93 6.82 -40.06
CA GLY A 502 24.56 7.33 -39.88
C GLY A 502 23.51 6.25 -39.65
N ALA A 503 23.64 5.43 -38.60
CA ALA A 503 22.61 4.47 -38.19
C ALA A 503 22.37 4.52 -36.67
N ASP A 504 21.20 5.00 -36.26
CA ASP A 504 20.48 4.75 -34.99
C ASP A 504 21.28 4.65 -33.67
N ALA A 505 22.24 5.54 -33.42
CA ALA A 505 23.03 5.58 -32.18
C ALA A 505 22.25 6.00 -30.90
N GLY A 506 20.92 5.96 -30.93
CA GLY A 506 20.05 6.56 -29.92
C GLY A 506 18.92 5.70 -29.38
N CYS A 507 18.77 4.41 -29.75
CA CYS A 507 17.66 3.56 -29.30
C CYS A 507 18.13 2.30 -28.55
N VAL A 508 17.25 1.72 -27.73
CA VAL A 508 17.50 0.50 -26.93
C VAL A 508 17.15 -0.75 -27.77
N PRO A 509 17.95 -1.83 -27.70
CA PRO A 509 17.61 -3.10 -28.34
C PRO A 509 16.24 -3.65 -27.90
N ARG A 510 15.56 -4.33 -28.82
CA ARG A 510 14.32 -5.06 -28.52
C ARG A 510 14.54 -6.12 -27.45
N GLY A 511 13.53 -6.32 -26.62
CA GLY A 511 13.57 -7.27 -25.49
C GLY A 511 14.10 -6.68 -24.18
N GLN A 512 14.59 -5.44 -24.18
CA GLN A 512 14.90 -4.73 -22.94
C GLN A 512 13.66 -4.08 -22.33
N TRP A 513 13.45 -4.34 -21.04
CA TRP A 513 12.35 -3.78 -20.25
C TRP A 513 12.75 -2.46 -19.57
N TRP A 514 14.06 -2.32 -19.31
CA TRP A 514 14.63 -1.18 -18.61
C TRP A 514 15.71 -0.51 -19.43
N TYR A 515 15.82 0.79 -19.25
CA TYR A 515 16.99 1.57 -19.60
C TYR A 515 17.65 2.01 -18.29
N ARG A 516 19.00 1.99 -18.22
CA ARG A 516 19.72 2.47 -17.03
C ARG A 516 20.92 3.32 -17.40
N ARG A 517 21.18 4.34 -16.58
CA ARG A 517 22.35 5.23 -16.68
C ARG A 517 23.12 5.23 -15.37
N HIS A 518 24.43 5.04 -15.42
CA HIS A 518 25.29 5.16 -14.26
C HIS A 518 25.30 6.62 -13.75
N VAL A 519 25.16 6.82 -12.45
CA VAL A 519 25.19 8.14 -11.81
C VAL A 519 26.53 8.37 -11.12
N LYS A 520 26.85 7.50 -10.16
CA LYS A 520 28.06 7.60 -9.34
C LYS A 520 28.30 6.29 -8.60
N GLN A 521 29.51 6.12 -8.10
CA GLN A 521 29.78 5.10 -7.09
C GLN A 521 29.00 5.39 -5.80
N TYR A 522 28.35 4.36 -5.25
CA TYR A 522 27.54 4.47 -4.03
C TYR A 522 28.38 4.20 -2.78
N PHE A 523 29.19 3.12 -2.79
CA PHE A 523 30.28 2.91 -1.84
C PHE A 523 31.47 2.24 -2.54
N PRO A 524 32.72 2.51 -2.12
CA PRO A 524 33.92 1.99 -2.77
C PRO A 524 34.05 0.48 -2.61
N PRO A 525 34.95 -0.19 -3.37
CA PRO A 525 35.36 -1.56 -3.10
C PRO A 525 35.72 -1.77 -1.62
N LEU A 526 34.96 -2.60 -0.93
CA LEU A 526 35.22 -3.03 0.43
C LEU A 526 35.82 -4.43 0.40
N GLU A 527 36.91 -4.61 1.14
CA GLU A 527 37.54 -5.90 1.39
C GLU A 527 36.88 -6.62 2.57
N LYS A 528 36.95 -7.94 2.56
CA LYS A 528 36.40 -8.81 3.62
C LYS A 528 36.83 -8.40 5.04
N ASP A 529 38.12 -8.11 5.23
CA ASP A 529 38.72 -7.81 6.53
C ASP A 529 38.99 -6.31 6.75
N ASN A 530 38.21 -5.46 6.06
CA ASN A 530 38.35 -4.01 6.19
C ASN A 530 38.06 -3.54 7.63
N ALA A 531 39.08 -2.97 8.30
CA ALA A 531 38.99 -2.52 9.69
C ALA A 531 37.90 -1.45 9.90
N SER A 532 37.74 -0.52 8.98
CA SER A 532 36.73 0.55 9.04
C SER A 532 35.32 -0.01 8.95
N LEU A 533 35.10 -1.06 8.14
CA LEU A 533 33.82 -1.76 8.06
C LEU A 533 33.50 -2.45 9.39
N LEU A 534 34.45 -3.17 9.99
CA LEU A 534 34.26 -3.83 11.27
C LEU A 534 33.96 -2.83 12.40
N GLN A 535 34.68 -1.71 12.43
CA GLN A 535 34.44 -0.62 13.38
C GLN A 535 33.06 0.01 13.18
N PHE A 536 32.63 0.22 11.93
CA PHE A 536 31.30 0.73 11.61
C PHE A 536 30.19 -0.21 12.11
N LEU A 537 30.33 -1.53 11.89
CA LEU A 537 29.36 -2.51 12.35
C LEU A 537 29.25 -2.51 13.88
N GLN A 538 30.39 -2.50 14.59
CA GLN A 538 30.42 -2.43 16.05
C GLN A 538 29.78 -1.14 16.58
N HIS A 539 30.11 0.01 16.00
CA HIS A 539 29.55 1.31 16.40
C HIS A 539 28.02 1.34 16.25
N ASN A 540 27.48 0.67 15.22
CA ASN A 540 26.04 0.59 14.98
C ASN A 540 25.36 -0.60 15.68
N GLY A 541 26.07 -1.33 16.56
CA GLY A 541 25.52 -2.49 17.28
C GLY A 541 25.12 -3.66 16.38
N LEU A 542 25.73 -3.76 15.18
CA LEU A 542 25.45 -4.81 14.21
C LEU A 542 26.42 -5.99 14.40
N PRO A 543 25.98 -7.24 14.16
CA PRO A 543 26.87 -8.40 14.24
C PRO A 543 28.06 -8.25 13.28
N SER A 544 29.27 -8.29 13.84
CA SER A 544 30.56 -8.23 13.14
C SER A 544 31.26 -9.61 13.09
N GLY A 545 30.68 -10.62 13.72
CA GLY A 545 31.07 -12.01 13.49
C GLY A 545 30.57 -12.48 12.12
N GLY A 546 31.28 -13.44 11.52
CA GLY A 546 30.95 -14.01 10.22
C GLY A 546 29.61 -14.76 10.18
N CYS A 547 29.58 -15.95 9.60
CA CYS A 547 28.30 -16.64 9.44
C CYS A 547 27.78 -17.18 10.75
N VAL A 548 26.71 -16.56 11.25
CA VAL A 548 25.93 -17.11 12.35
C VAL A 548 25.22 -18.37 11.82
N PRO A 549 25.52 -19.56 12.37
CA PRO A 549 24.77 -20.76 12.04
C PRO A 549 23.30 -20.47 12.31
N LEU A 550 22.41 -20.86 11.39
CA LEU A 550 21.00 -20.98 11.73
C LEU A 550 20.96 -21.95 12.90
N ALA A 551 20.76 -21.44 14.11
CA ALA A 551 20.71 -22.27 15.28
C ALA A 551 19.51 -23.21 15.11
N THR A 552 19.80 -24.43 14.70
CA THR A 552 18.81 -25.46 14.45
C THR A 552 18.11 -25.90 15.74
N ASP A 553 18.60 -25.45 16.91
CA ASP A 553 18.15 -25.84 18.25
C ASP A 553 17.84 -24.70 19.24
N THR A 554 17.87 -23.42 18.86
CA THR A 554 17.64 -22.32 19.84
C THR A 554 16.17 -22.02 20.14
N CYS A 555 15.22 -22.89 19.77
CA CYS A 555 13.85 -22.69 20.26
C CYS A 555 13.70 -22.87 21.77
N GLY A 556 14.66 -23.52 22.44
CA GLY A 556 14.72 -23.60 23.90
C GLY A 556 15.40 -22.41 24.59
N LYS A 557 16.01 -21.45 23.86
CA LYS A 557 16.90 -20.42 24.45
C LYS A 557 16.70 -19.00 23.92
N LEU A 558 15.58 -18.68 23.27
CA LEU A 558 15.24 -17.28 22.98
C LEU A 558 14.88 -16.55 24.29
N ARG A 559 15.88 -15.98 24.97
CA ARG A 559 15.67 -15.01 26.05
C ARG A 559 15.28 -13.68 25.41
N VAL A 560 13.98 -13.44 25.29
CA VAL A 560 13.47 -12.09 25.04
C VAL A 560 13.51 -11.35 26.38
N ASP A 561 14.44 -10.41 26.52
CA ASP A 561 14.45 -9.50 27.66
C ASP A 561 13.33 -8.48 27.46
N VAL A 562 12.18 -8.72 28.08
CA VAL A 562 10.96 -7.91 27.92
C VAL A 562 11.14 -6.51 28.53
N GLY A 563 12.18 -6.30 29.36
CA GLY A 563 12.47 -5.03 30.02
C GLY A 563 12.86 -3.89 29.08
N THR A 564 13.54 -4.18 27.97
CA THR A 564 13.98 -3.15 27.00
C THR A 564 12.87 -2.69 26.04
N VAL A 565 11.78 -3.45 25.90
CA VAL A 565 10.67 -3.11 25.00
C VAL A 565 9.63 -2.21 25.68
N PHE A 566 9.49 -2.28 27.01
CA PHE A 566 8.41 -1.59 27.75
C PHE A 566 8.86 -0.69 28.90
N GLY A 567 10.17 -0.43 29.08
CA GLY A 567 10.65 0.60 30.03
C GLY A 567 10.25 0.35 31.49
N GLY A 568 10.14 -0.91 31.90
CA GLY A 568 9.76 -1.33 33.25
C GLY A 568 10.72 -2.40 33.78
N LYS A 569 10.89 -2.42 35.11
CA LYS A 569 11.83 -3.30 35.85
C LYS A 569 11.69 -4.77 35.43
N HIS A 570 12.85 -5.44 35.36
CA HIS A 570 13.04 -6.83 34.93
C HIS A 570 12.10 -7.83 35.62
N GLU A 571 11.07 -8.29 34.91
CA GLU A 571 10.34 -9.52 35.24
C GLU A 571 10.41 -10.51 34.06
N ARG A 572 10.77 -11.76 34.38
CA ARG A 572 11.08 -12.83 33.43
C ARG A 572 9.78 -13.49 32.94
N ALA A 573 9.48 -13.43 31.65
CA ALA A 573 8.35 -14.14 31.04
C ALA A 573 8.84 -15.21 30.03
N THR A 574 8.87 -16.47 30.46
CA THR A 574 9.35 -17.63 29.67
C THR A 574 8.33 -18.20 28.67
N VAL A 575 7.04 -17.82 28.75
CA VAL A 575 5.96 -18.42 27.94
C VAL A 575 5.86 -17.82 26.52
N ALA A 576 6.30 -16.57 26.32
CA ALA A 576 6.24 -15.90 25.01
C ALA A 576 7.25 -16.48 24.00
N GLY A 577 8.39 -16.99 24.48
CA GLY A 577 9.46 -17.54 23.63
C GLY A 577 9.00 -18.74 22.78
N ALA A 578 8.24 -19.66 23.36
CA ALA A 578 7.77 -20.86 22.66
C ALA A 578 6.73 -20.57 21.57
N ALA A 579 5.84 -19.59 21.79
CA ALA A 579 4.83 -19.19 20.80
C ALA A 579 5.47 -18.45 19.60
N ILE A 580 6.44 -17.58 19.87
CA ILE A 580 7.26 -16.92 18.83
C ILE A 580 8.04 -17.98 18.06
N CYS A 581 8.57 -18.99 18.74
CA CYS A 581 9.32 -20.06 18.11
C CYS A 581 8.49 -20.96 17.20
N ASN A 582 7.28 -21.32 17.63
CA ASN A 582 6.34 -22.05 16.76
C ASN A 582 5.88 -21.20 15.57
N ALA A 583 5.73 -19.88 15.74
CA ALA A 583 5.44 -18.97 14.64
C ALA A 583 6.63 -18.87 13.65
N VAL A 584 7.87 -18.79 14.15
CA VAL A 584 9.09 -18.75 13.35
C VAL A 584 9.40 -20.10 12.67
N ALA A 585 9.17 -21.21 13.34
CA ALA A 585 9.29 -22.57 12.78
C ALA A 585 8.21 -22.84 11.71
N ALA A 586 6.99 -22.34 11.90
CA ALA A 586 5.94 -22.37 10.88
C ALA A 586 6.29 -21.50 9.66
N VAL A 587 6.96 -20.36 9.87
CA VAL A 587 7.52 -19.52 8.78
C VAL A 587 8.66 -20.23 8.03
N ARG A 588 9.43 -21.10 8.71
CA ARG A 588 10.57 -21.84 8.14
C ARG A 588 10.16 -23.04 7.27
N ASN A 589 9.14 -23.82 7.66
CA ASN A 589 8.75 -25.03 6.90
C ASN A 589 7.70 -24.77 5.81
N GLU A 590 6.91 -23.68 5.91
CA GLU A 590 5.94 -23.29 4.89
C GLU A 590 6.28 -21.89 4.36
N GLY A 591 7.48 -21.74 3.78
CA GLY A 591 8.10 -20.46 3.45
C GLY A 591 7.13 -19.38 2.99
N ILE A 592 6.70 -18.49 3.90
CA ILE A 592 5.87 -17.26 3.73
C ILE A 592 4.62 -17.39 2.81
N ARG A 593 4.34 -18.56 2.23
CA ARG A 593 3.20 -18.84 1.33
C ARG A 593 1.94 -19.14 2.13
N GLY A 594 2.06 -19.61 3.39
CA GLY A 594 0.91 -20.07 4.19
C GLY A 594 0.17 -18.98 4.98
N TRP A 595 0.87 -18.09 5.68
CA TRP A 595 0.22 -17.28 6.72
C TRP A 595 -0.65 -16.12 6.21
N CYS A 596 -0.21 -15.41 5.16
CA CYS A 596 -1.02 -14.34 4.55
C CYS A 596 -2.13 -14.89 3.63
N THR A 597 -1.92 -16.06 3.04
CA THR A 597 -2.82 -16.64 2.03
C THR A 597 -3.93 -17.48 2.68
N VAL A 598 -3.65 -18.27 3.71
CA VAL A 598 -4.62 -19.24 4.25
C VAL A 598 -5.68 -18.57 5.16
N MET A 599 -5.34 -17.50 5.87
CA MET A 599 -6.30 -16.86 6.78
C MET A 599 -7.22 -15.86 6.06
N GLY A 600 -6.67 -14.97 5.24
CA GLY A 600 -7.45 -13.93 4.54
C GLY A 600 -8.13 -14.45 3.28
N VAL A 601 -7.38 -15.16 2.42
CA VAL A 601 -7.88 -15.58 1.10
C VAL A 601 -8.83 -16.76 1.21
N CYS A 602 -8.63 -17.75 2.11
CA CYS A 602 -9.61 -18.83 2.28
C CYS A 602 -10.92 -18.35 2.90
N MET A 603 -10.92 -17.36 3.81
CA MET A 603 -12.16 -16.76 4.32
C MET A 603 -12.89 -15.91 3.27
N VAL A 604 -12.14 -15.19 2.42
CA VAL A 604 -12.67 -14.41 1.30
C VAL A 604 -13.20 -15.31 0.19
N LEU A 605 -12.46 -16.34 -0.22
CA LEU A 605 -12.92 -17.33 -1.20
C LEU A 605 -14.09 -18.15 -0.66
N ALA A 606 -14.12 -18.50 0.63
CA ALA A 606 -15.27 -19.17 1.23
C ALA A 606 -16.52 -18.26 1.28
N ARG A 607 -16.37 -16.96 1.60
CA ARG A 607 -17.49 -15.99 1.58
C ARG A 607 -17.90 -15.57 0.17
N LEU A 608 -16.98 -15.43 -0.78
CA LEU A 608 -17.26 -15.17 -2.19
C LEU A 608 -17.93 -16.39 -2.84
N ARG A 609 -17.45 -17.61 -2.57
CA ARG A 609 -18.11 -18.84 -2.99
C ARG A 609 -19.50 -18.95 -2.37
N ALA A 610 -19.68 -18.63 -1.09
CA ALA A 610 -21.00 -18.60 -0.46
C ALA A 610 -21.92 -17.50 -1.04
N MET A 611 -21.39 -16.33 -1.42
CA MET A 611 -22.15 -15.28 -2.11
C MET A 611 -22.53 -15.68 -3.54
N MET A 612 -21.61 -16.27 -4.31
CA MET A 612 -21.86 -16.75 -5.67
C MET A 612 -22.84 -17.93 -5.70
N LEU A 613 -22.75 -18.85 -4.73
CA LEU A 613 -23.72 -19.96 -4.57
C LEU A 613 -25.12 -19.44 -4.18
N ARG A 614 -25.21 -18.40 -3.34
CA ARG A 614 -26.50 -17.72 -3.05
C ARG A 614 -27.07 -16.96 -4.25
N ALA A 615 -26.21 -16.48 -5.15
CA ALA A 615 -26.66 -15.87 -6.40
C ALA A 615 -27.19 -16.93 -7.39
N LYS A 616 -26.51 -18.09 -7.52
CA LYS A 616 -26.97 -19.22 -8.34
C LYS A 616 -28.28 -19.84 -7.82
N GLY A 617 -28.44 -20.00 -6.51
CA GLY A 617 -29.67 -20.56 -5.91
C GLY A 617 -30.92 -19.69 -6.07
N ARG A 618 -30.77 -18.39 -6.39
CA ARG A 618 -31.91 -17.51 -6.74
C ARG A 618 -32.31 -17.59 -8.21
N VAL A 619 -31.45 -18.11 -9.08
CA VAL A 619 -31.75 -18.28 -10.51
C VAL A 619 -32.47 -19.62 -10.74
N SER A 620 -32.15 -20.66 -9.96
CA SER A 620 -32.81 -21.98 -10.11
C SER A 620 -34.20 -22.07 -9.46
N SER A 621 -34.55 -21.21 -8.50
CA SER A 621 -35.88 -21.23 -7.86
C SER A 621 -36.97 -20.48 -8.64
N GLY A 622 -36.64 -19.94 -9.83
CA GLY A 622 -37.57 -19.22 -10.71
C GLY A 622 -38.15 -20.06 -11.86
N ALA A 623 -37.70 -21.30 -12.03
CA ALA A 623 -38.14 -22.20 -13.10
C ALA A 623 -38.66 -23.50 -12.48
N GLY A 624 -39.97 -23.60 -12.24
CA GLY A 624 -40.57 -24.84 -11.76
C GLY A 624 -41.87 -24.65 -11.01
N LYS A 625 -42.90 -24.15 -11.71
CA LYS A 625 -44.32 -24.39 -11.41
C LYS A 625 -45.16 -23.91 -12.60
N ALA A 626 -45.06 -24.63 -13.71
CA ALA A 626 -46.13 -24.68 -14.69
C ALA A 626 -46.95 -25.94 -14.37
N LYS A 627 -48.18 -25.73 -13.90
CA LYS A 627 -49.18 -26.80 -13.74
C LYS A 627 -49.81 -27.07 -15.11
N THR A 628 -49.96 -28.36 -15.39
CA THR A 628 -50.87 -29.01 -16.32
C THR A 628 -52.23 -28.32 -16.50
N GLU A 629 -52.57 -28.04 -17.75
CA GLU A 629 -53.80 -28.51 -18.44
C GLU A 629 -53.40 -29.00 -19.83
#